data_AF-A0A7J7ZRU3-F1
#
_entry.id   AF-A0A7J7ZRU3-F1
#
_cell.length_a   1.000
_cell.length_b   1.000
_cell.length_c   1.000
_cell.angle_alpha   90.00
_cell.angle_beta   90.00
_cell.angle_gamma   90.00
#
_symmetry.space_group_name_H-M   'P 1'
#
loop_
_entity.id
_entity.type
_entity.pdbx_description
1 polymer ?
#
loop_
_entity_poly.entity_id
_entity_poly.type
_entity_poly.pdbx_seq_one_letter_code
_entity_poly.pdbx_strand_id
1 'polypeptide(L)' 'MNTVLSRANSLFAFSLSVMAALTFGCFITTAFKDRSVPVRLHVSRIMLKNVEDFTGPRERSDLGFITFDITADIL' A
#
# COMPACT_ATOMS: atom_id res chain seq x y z
N MET A 1 -1.53 -42.64 -37.82
CA MET A 1 -2.19 -41.94 -36.70
C MET A 1 -1.25 -41.98 -35.49
N ASN A 2 -0.55 -40.88 -35.23
CA ASN A 2 0.55 -40.84 -34.25
C ASN A 2 0.00 -40.76 -32.82
N THR A 3 -0.36 -41.92 -32.26
CA THR A 3 -0.99 -42.08 -30.94
C THR A 3 -0.23 -41.39 -29.80
N VAL A 4 1.10 -41.38 -29.87
CA VAL A 4 1.96 -40.75 -28.85
C VAL A 4 1.89 -39.22 -28.91
N LEU A 5 1.93 -38.62 -30.11
CA LEU A 5 1.82 -37.16 -30.27
C LEU A 5 0.45 -36.64 -29.79
N SER A 6 -0.63 -37.37 -30.10
CA SER A 6 -1.98 -36.98 -29.67
C SER A 6 -2.15 -37.08 -28.14
N ARG A 7 -1.62 -38.14 -27.52
CA ARG A 7 -1.62 -38.29 -26.04
C ARG A 7 -0.79 -37.22 -25.36
N ALA A 8 0.40 -36.90 -25.90
CA ALA A 8 1.24 -35.83 -25.38
C ALA A 8 0.51 -34.47 -25.46
N ASN A 9 -0.11 -34.15 -26.60
CA ASN A 9 -0.87 -32.90 -26.76
C ASN A 9 -2.01 -32.76 -25.74
N SER A 10 -2.75 -33.85 -25.44
CA SER A 10 -3.80 -33.82 -24.40
C SER A 10 -3.25 -33.59 -22.99
N LEU A 11 -2.08 -34.14 -22.67
CA LEU A 11 -1.43 -33.92 -21.37
C LEU A 11 -0.96 -32.47 -21.23
N PHE A 12 -0.36 -31.90 -22.29
CA PHE A 12 0.05 -30.49 -22.29
C PHE A 12 -1.16 -29.56 -22.21
N ALA A 13 -2.22 -29.83 -22.97
CA ALA A 13 -3.45 -29.04 -22.92
C ALA A 13 -4.09 -29.06 -21.52
N PHE A 14 -4.10 -30.23 -20.86
CA PHE A 14 -4.57 -30.36 -19.49
C PHE A 14 -3.69 -29.59 -18.48
N SER A 15 -2.37 -29.70 -18.57
CA SER A 15 -1.47 -28.94 -17.71
C SER A 15 -1.59 -27.42 -17.90
N LEU A 16 -1.74 -26.98 -19.15
CA LEU A 16 -1.98 -25.57 -19.49
C LEU A 16 -3.32 -25.07 -18.94
N SER A 17 -4.38 -25.88 -19.03
CA SER A 17 -5.69 -25.48 -18.50
C SER A 17 -5.70 -25.37 -16.97
N VAL A 18 -5.00 -26.28 -16.27
CA VAL A 18 -4.83 -26.20 -14.80
C VAL A 18 -4.05 -24.94 -14.40
N MET A 19 -2.93 -24.65 -15.08
CA MET A 19 -2.16 -23.44 -14.81
C MET A 19 -2.96 -22.16 -15.08
N ALA A 20 -3.72 -22.13 -16.18
CA ALA A 20 -4.58 -21.00 -16.51
C ALA A 20 -5.68 -20.79 -15.44
N ALA A 21 -6.31 -21.87 -14.98
CA ALA A 21 -7.34 -21.82 -13.95
C ALA A 21 -6.77 -21.32 -12.61
N LEU A 22 -5.61 -21.81 -12.18
CA LEU A 22 -4.95 -21.35 -10.96
C LEU A 22 -4.53 -19.88 -11.07
N THR A 23 -3.95 -19.48 -12.20
CA THR A 23 -3.54 -18.09 -12.44
C THR A 23 -4.74 -17.15 -12.38
N PHE A 24 -5.84 -17.53 -13.02
CA PHE A 24 -7.08 -16.76 -12.99
C PHE A 24 -7.71 -16.72 -11.59
N GLY A 25 -7.67 -17.82 -10.85
CA GLY A 25 -8.11 -17.88 -9.46
C GLY A 25 -7.31 -16.95 -8.55
N CYS A 26 -5.98 -16.95 -8.66
CA CYS A 26 -5.09 -16.03 -7.94
C CYS A 26 -5.33 -14.58 -8.34
N PHE A 27 -5.61 -14.32 -9.62
CA PHE A 27 -5.96 -12.98 -10.10
C PHE A 27 -7.26 -12.48 -9.46
N ILE A 28 -8.32 -13.29 -9.44
CA ILE A 28 -9.59 -12.94 -8.80
C ILE A 28 -9.37 -12.65 -7.31
N THR A 29 -8.72 -13.57 -6.58
CA THR A 29 -8.54 -13.39 -5.13
C THR A 29 -7.70 -12.16 -4.81
N THR A 30 -6.72 -11.82 -5.66
CA THR A 30 -5.91 -10.61 -5.51
C THR A 30 -6.69 -9.34 -5.89
N ALA A 31 -7.49 -9.39 -6.95
CA ALA A 31 -8.28 -8.25 -7.43
C ALA A 31 -9.33 -7.78 -6.41
N PHE A 32 -9.83 -8.71 -5.59
CA PHE A 32 -10.81 -8.42 -4.53
C PHE A 32 -10.20 -8.38 -3.12
N LYS A 33 -8.87 -8.43 -2.99
CA LYS A 33 -8.20 -8.32 -1.69
C LYS A 33 -8.06 -6.85 -1.33
N ASP A 34 -8.85 -6.38 -0.38
CA ASP A 34 -8.66 -5.05 0.20
C ASP A 34 -7.31 -4.98 0.94
N ARG A 35 -6.36 -4.24 0.37
CA ARG A 35 -5.03 -4.00 0.96
C ARG A 35 -5.03 -2.70 1.76
N SER A 36 -5.97 -2.57 2.68
CA SER A 36 -6.00 -1.46 3.63
C SER A 36 -5.14 -1.79 4.85
N VAL A 37 -3.99 -1.14 4.94
CA VAL A 37 -3.15 -1.15 6.13
C VAL A 37 -3.74 -0.18 7.16
N PRO A 38 -3.89 -0.57 8.45
CA PRO A 38 -4.27 0.37 9.48
C PRO A 38 -3.16 1.42 9.70
N VAL A 39 -3.42 2.66 9.32
CA VAL A 39 -2.55 3.80 9.61
C VAL A 39 -3.05 4.48 10.90
N ARG A 40 -2.20 4.58 11.91
CA ARG A 40 -2.48 5.33 13.14
C ARG A 40 -1.82 6.70 13.02
N LEU A 41 -2.63 7.75 12.87
CA LEU A 41 -2.19 9.15 12.96
C LEU A 41 -2.40 9.65 14.39
N HIS A 42 -1.33 10.12 15.02
CA HIS A 42 -1.38 10.77 16.32
C HIS A 42 -0.85 12.20 16.19
N VAL A 43 -1.63 13.19 16.66
CA VAL A 43 -1.15 14.58 16.71
C VAL A 43 -0.39 14.76 18.02
N SER A 44 0.89 15.08 17.91
CA SER A 44 1.81 15.20 19.03
C SER A 44 2.29 16.64 19.10
N ARG A 45 2.19 17.27 20.28
CA ARG A 45 2.69 18.64 20.53
C ARG A 45 2.09 19.73 19.63
N ILE A 46 0.93 20.23 20.05
CA ILE A 46 0.42 21.54 19.61
C ILE A 46 1.02 22.58 20.55
N MET A 47 1.96 23.41 20.06
CA MET A 47 2.61 24.41 20.90
C MET A 47 2.59 25.77 20.21
N LEU A 48 1.89 26.71 20.83
CA LEU A 48 1.90 28.12 20.46
C LEU A 48 2.88 28.85 21.38
N LYS A 49 3.90 29.47 20.81
CA LYS A 49 4.85 30.32 21.51
C LYS A 49 4.73 31.74 20.98
N ASN A 50 4.43 32.66 21.88
CA ASN A 50 4.58 34.08 21.63
C ASN A 50 6.06 34.44 21.87
N VAL A 51 6.80 34.71 20.79
CA VAL A 51 8.25 34.99 20.82
C VAL A 51 8.48 36.43 20.39
N GLU A 52 9.46 37.09 21.01
CA GLU A 52 9.88 38.43 20.62
C GLU A 52 10.60 38.37 19.26
N ASP A 53 10.13 39.18 18.31
CA ASP A 53 10.62 39.14 16.92
C ASP A 53 11.84 40.07 16.80
N PHE A 54 13.06 39.51 16.83
CA PHE A 54 14.29 40.30 16.75
C PHE A 54 14.69 40.69 15.31
N THR A 55 13.92 40.25 14.31
CA THR A 55 14.27 40.38 12.88
C THR A 55 13.29 41.22 12.04
N GLY A 56 12.20 41.73 12.62
CA GLY A 56 11.18 42.52 11.91
C GLY A 56 10.64 43.71 12.73
N PRO A 57 9.89 44.65 12.13
CA PRO A 57 9.39 45.86 12.79
C PRO A 57 8.24 45.62 13.80
N ARG A 58 7.89 44.36 14.10
CA ARG A 58 6.81 43.99 15.04
C ARG A 58 7.43 43.41 16.31
N GLU A 59 7.03 43.89 17.49
CA GLU A 59 7.58 43.47 18.79
C GLU A 59 7.26 42.02 19.19
N ARG A 60 6.25 41.37 18.59
CA ARG A 60 5.79 40.02 18.95
C ARG A 60 5.41 39.20 17.72
N SER A 61 5.82 37.93 17.73
CA SER A 61 5.56 36.93 16.70
C SER A 61 4.93 35.68 17.32
N ASP A 62 3.79 35.25 16.79
CA ASP A 62 3.12 34.01 17.21
C ASP A 62 3.66 32.83 16.39
N LEU A 63 4.50 32.01 17.01
CA LEU A 63 5.06 30.80 16.42
C LEU A 63 4.26 29.57 16.86
N GLY A 64 3.58 28.94 15.91
CA GLY A 64 2.87 27.68 16.11
C GLY A 64 3.67 26.49 15.59
N PHE A 65 3.83 25.46 16.42
CA PHE A 65 4.34 24.14 16.01
C PHE A 65 3.22 23.12 16.11
N ILE A 66 3.04 22.36 15.04
CA ILE A 66 2.15 21.20 14.99
C ILE A 66 3.01 20.04 14.50
N THR A 67 3.15 19.00 15.31
CA THR A 67 3.87 17.78 14.91
C THR A 67 2.87 16.64 14.73
N PHE A 68 2.99 15.92 13.63
CA PHE A 68 2.18 14.74 13.33
C PHE A 68 3.06 13.50 13.45
N ASP A 69 2.70 12.59 14.36
CA ASP A 69 3.30 11.27 14.46
C ASP A 69 2.45 10.29 13.64
N ILE A 70 3.00 9.82 12.52
CA ILE A 70 2.33 8.89 11.61
C ILE A 70 2.97 7.52 11.79
N THR A 71 2.17 6.53 12.20
CA THR A 71 2.59 5.13 12.31
C THR A 71 1.78 4.30 11.32
N ALA A 72 2.45 3.62 10.39
CA ALA A 72 1.84 2.74 9.41
C ALA A 72 2.57 1.39 9.37
N ASP A 73 1.82 0.29 9.36
CA ASP A 73 2.35 -1.06 9.25
C ASP A 73 2.48 -1.47 7.78
N ILE A 74 3.59 -1.09 7.15
CA ILE A 74 3.80 -1.15 5.69
C ILE A 74 4.11 -2.55 5.13
N LEU A 75 3.71 -3.63 5.81
CA LEU A 75 4.00 -5.01 5.39
C LEU A 75 2.97 -5.55 4.35
#